data_AF-A0A6I4YIZ8-F1
#
_entry.id   AF-A0A6I4YIZ8-F1
#
_cell.length_a   1.000
_cell.length_b   1.000
_cell.length_c   1.000
_cell.angle_alpha   90.00
_cell.angle_beta   90.00
_cell.angle_gamma   90.00
#
_symmetry.space_group_name_H-M   'P 1'
#
loop_
_entity.id
_entity.type
_entity.pdbx_description
1 polymer ?
#
loop_
_entity_poly.entity_id
_entity_poly.type
_entity_poly.pdbx_seq_one_letter_code
_entity_poly.pdbx_strand_id
1 'polypeptide(L)'
;MGQVTYWAAMSDLLRETLREVLYGPDGLSGLFSAPGDGLLRAAHALTLDDLRAAPGLAGRVMALRHALDLTALRLADPHALLSDPTDPQGWQPTGAQAWRDELVNLARAGQALYDALYLPLTPAAQREAHGAVLHAAREAALLQHWRGLRPH
;
A
#
# COMPACT_ATOMS: atom_id res chain seq x y z
N MET A 1 22.04 -23.24 -10.62
CA MET A 1 20.93 -23.66 -9.75
C MET A 1 20.66 -22.71 -8.58
N GLY A 2 21.66 -22.10 -7.92
CA GLY A 2 21.41 -21.24 -6.72
C GLY A 2 20.73 -19.89 -6.94
N GLN A 3 20.83 -19.25 -8.12
CA GLN A 3 20.17 -17.96 -8.36
C GLN A 3 18.65 -18.08 -8.54
N VAL A 4 18.17 -19.16 -9.16
CA VAL A 4 16.73 -19.35 -9.41
C VAL A 4 15.98 -19.57 -8.09
N THR A 5 16.55 -20.34 -7.17
CA THR A 5 15.99 -20.56 -5.82
C THR A 5 16.01 -19.31 -4.95
N TYR A 6 17.05 -18.48 -5.06
CA TYR A 6 17.13 -17.20 -4.33
C TYR A 6 16.01 -16.24 -4.73
N TRP A 7 15.75 -16.11 -6.04
CA TRP A 7 14.72 -15.21 -6.54
C TRP A 7 13.30 -15.67 -6.22
N ALA A 8 13.05 -16.99 -6.23
CA ALA A 8 11.77 -17.52 -5.77
C ALA A 8 11.52 -17.20 -4.28
N ALA A 9 12.51 -17.45 -3.42
CA ALA A 9 12.43 -17.15 -1.99
C ALA A 9 12.26 -15.65 -1.70
N MET A 10 12.87 -14.78 -2.51
CA MET A 10 12.67 -13.34 -2.41
C MET A 10 11.22 -12.94 -2.73
N SER A 11 10.63 -13.49 -3.79
CA SER A 11 9.23 -13.23 -4.12
C SER A 11 8.27 -13.76 -3.04
N ASP A 12 8.55 -14.92 -2.43
CA ASP A 12 7.81 -15.41 -1.26
C ASP A 12 7.87 -14.41 -0.10
N LEU A 13 9.06 -13.96 0.27
CA LEU A 13 9.26 -13.00 1.34
C LEU A 13 8.55 -11.67 1.07
N LEU A 14 8.58 -11.18 -0.18
CA LEU A 14 7.88 -9.95 -0.57
C LEU A 14 6.36 -10.11 -0.46
N ARG A 15 5.81 -11.27 -0.82
CA ARG A 15 4.37 -11.56 -0.66
C ARG A 15 3.97 -11.59 0.81
N GLU A 16 4.73 -12.29 1.64
CA GLU A 16 4.50 -12.34 3.08
C GLU A 16 4.57 -10.94 3.69
N THR A 17 5.62 -10.20 3.37
CA THR A 17 5.81 -8.82 3.86
C THR A 17 4.67 -7.91 3.41
N LEU A 18 4.26 -7.97 2.14
CA LEU A 18 3.14 -7.17 1.65
C LEU A 18 1.82 -7.53 2.36
N ARG A 19 1.54 -8.83 2.54
CA ARG A 19 0.35 -9.30 3.27
C ARG A 19 0.32 -8.72 4.67
N GLU A 20 1.44 -8.79 5.39
CA GLU A 20 1.53 -8.24 6.73
C GLU A 20 1.45 -6.72 6.78
N VAL A 21 1.99 -6.02 5.77
CA VAL A 21 1.83 -4.57 5.66
C VAL A 21 0.37 -4.17 5.44
N LEU A 22 -0.34 -4.89 4.57
CA LEU A 22 -1.73 -4.58 4.24
C LEU A 22 -2.69 -4.87 5.40
N TYR A 23 -2.52 -6.04 6.04
CA TYR A 23 -3.50 -6.58 7.00
C TYR A 23 -3.03 -6.55 8.45
N GLY A 24 -1.76 -6.29 8.72
CA GLY A 24 -1.15 -6.37 10.04
C GLY A 24 -0.42 -7.70 10.23
N PRO A 25 0.32 -7.82 11.35
CA PRO A 25 1.33 -8.84 11.50
C PRO A 25 0.69 -10.15 11.94
N ASP A 26 1.08 -11.22 11.25
CA ASP A 26 1.02 -12.57 11.78
C ASP A 26 2.43 -13.04 12.22
N GLY A 27 3.52 -12.39 11.75
CA GLY A 27 4.91 -12.80 12.02
C GLY A 27 6.00 -11.70 11.99
N LEU A 28 5.76 -10.52 11.41
CA LEU A 28 6.64 -9.33 11.35
C LEU A 28 6.26 -8.31 12.44
N SER A 29 6.64 -8.61 13.67
CA SER A 29 6.50 -7.70 14.81
C SER A 29 7.42 -6.47 14.65
N GLY A 30 6.87 -5.25 14.80
CA GLY A 30 7.65 -4.01 14.89
C GLY A 30 7.06 -2.80 14.15
N LEU A 31 6.57 -2.98 12.92
CA LEU A 31 5.86 -1.94 12.17
C LEU A 31 4.39 -1.82 12.60
N PHE A 32 3.87 -2.89 13.19
CA PHE A 32 2.49 -3.04 13.60
C PHE A 32 2.44 -3.59 15.01
N SER A 33 1.55 -3.03 15.84
CA SER A 33 1.47 -3.37 17.26
C SER A 33 0.54 -4.55 17.56
N ALA A 34 -0.45 -4.81 16.71
CA ALA A 34 -1.44 -5.87 16.91
C ALA A 34 -1.92 -6.47 15.57
N PRO A 35 -2.32 -7.75 15.54
CA PRO A 35 -2.99 -8.36 14.39
C PRO A 35 -4.17 -7.51 13.92
N GLY A 36 -4.32 -7.36 12.61
CA GLY A 36 -5.34 -6.50 12.02
C GLY A 36 -4.93 -5.02 11.90
N ASP A 37 -3.89 -4.52 12.58
CA ASP A 37 -3.49 -3.10 12.53
C ASP A 37 -2.70 -2.69 11.27
N GLY A 38 -2.84 -3.44 10.17
CA GLY A 38 -2.25 -3.14 8.88
C GLY A 38 -2.68 -1.80 8.27
N LEU A 39 -2.05 -1.46 7.15
CA LEU A 39 -2.33 -0.26 6.35
C LEU A 39 -3.83 -0.05 6.13
N LEU A 40 -4.54 -1.09 5.72
CA LEU A 40 -5.96 -0.98 5.38
C LEU A 40 -6.80 -0.60 6.61
N ARG A 41 -6.52 -1.18 7.78
CA ARG A 41 -7.21 -0.80 9.02
C ARG A 41 -6.83 0.60 9.47
N ALA A 42 -5.56 0.99 9.32
CA ALA A 42 -5.10 2.33 9.64
C ALA A 42 -5.81 3.39 8.78
N ALA A 43 -5.93 3.15 7.47
CA ALA A 43 -6.69 3.99 6.55
C ALA A 43 -8.20 4.00 6.86
N HIS A 44 -8.80 2.84 7.12
CA HIS A 44 -10.23 2.73 7.47
C HIS A 44 -10.61 3.45 8.77
N ALA A 45 -9.67 3.64 9.69
CA ALA A 45 -9.91 4.36 10.94
C ALA A 45 -9.91 5.90 10.79
N LEU A 46 -9.60 6.42 9.59
CA LEU A 46 -9.75 7.84 9.27
C LEU A 46 -11.21 8.17 8.96
N THR A 47 -11.75 9.12 9.69
CA THR A 47 -13.07 9.72 9.43
C THR A 47 -12.94 10.92 8.49
N LEU A 48 -14.05 11.39 7.94
CA LEU A 48 -14.02 12.63 7.14
C LEU A 48 -13.56 13.84 7.94
N ASP A 49 -13.85 13.89 9.24
CA ASP A 49 -13.42 15.00 10.09
C ASP A 49 -11.90 14.99 10.29
N ASP A 50 -11.29 13.81 10.36
CA ASP A 50 -9.83 13.67 10.36
C ASP A 50 -9.21 14.17 9.06
N LEU A 51 -9.81 13.81 7.92
CA LEU A 51 -9.33 14.24 6.61
C LEU A 51 -9.47 15.75 6.42
N ARG A 52 -10.53 16.36 6.97
CA ARG A 52 -10.69 17.83 6.99
C ARG A 52 -9.67 18.50 7.90
N ALA A 53 -9.40 17.93 9.07
CA ALA A 53 -8.44 18.47 10.04
C ALA A 53 -6.99 18.35 9.55
N ALA A 54 -6.68 17.31 8.77
CA ALA A 54 -5.38 17.10 8.15
C ALA A 54 -5.54 16.75 6.66
N PRO A 55 -5.75 17.75 5.78
CA PRO A 55 -6.01 17.57 4.35
C PRO A 55 -4.97 16.71 3.62
N GLY A 56 -3.72 16.71 4.08
CA GLY A 56 -2.65 15.89 3.50
C GLY A 56 -2.85 14.38 3.61
N LEU A 57 -3.72 13.89 4.51
CA LEU A 57 -3.94 12.45 4.71
C LEU A 57 -4.66 11.79 3.53
N ALA A 58 -5.69 12.44 3.00
CA ALA A 58 -6.45 11.92 1.87
C ALA A 58 -5.54 11.76 0.63
N GLY A 59 -4.77 12.80 0.31
CA GLY A 59 -3.81 12.78 -0.79
C GLY A 59 -2.71 11.72 -0.62
N ARG A 60 -2.25 11.46 0.62
CA ARG A 60 -1.29 10.37 0.90
C ARG A 60 -1.85 9.00 0.60
N VAL A 61 -3.09 8.74 1.00
CA VAL A 61 -3.77 7.46 0.75
C VAL A 61 -3.97 7.23 -0.75
N MET A 62 -4.36 8.28 -1.47
CA MET A 62 -4.45 8.22 -2.93
C MET A 62 -3.10 8.02 -3.61
N ALA A 63 -2.06 8.75 -3.19
CA ALA A 63 -0.71 8.60 -3.72
C ALA A 63 -0.17 7.17 -3.50
N LEU A 64 -0.46 6.59 -2.32
CA LEU A 64 -0.12 5.22 -2.02
C LEU A 64 -0.87 4.23 -2.94
N ARG A 65 -2.19 4.41 -3.14
CA ARG A 65 -2.94 3.61 -4.10
C ARG A 65 -2.29 3.68 -5.48
N HIS A 66 -2.02 4.88 -5.98
CA HIS A 66 -1.38 5.10 -7.29
C HIS A 66 -0.04 4.39 -7.40
N ALA A 67 0.79 4.47 -6.35
CA ALA A 67 2.08 3.80 -6.32
C ALA A 67 1.94 2.27 -6.38
N LEU A 68 0.99 1.70 -5.62
CA LEU A 68 0.73 0.25 -5.62
C LEU A 68 0.21 -0.23 -6.98
N ASP A 69 -0.75 0.50 -7.56
CA ASP A 69 -1.37 0.17 -8.84
C ASP A 69 -0.38 0.27 -10.00
N LEU A 70 0.37 1.38 -10.08
CA LEU A 70 1.41 1.56 -11.09
C LEU A 70 2.50 0.50 -10.97
N THR A 71 2.91 0.15 -9.75
CA THR A 71 3.90 -0.91 -9.54
C THR A 71 3.35 -2.24 -10.04
N ALA A 72 2.12 -2.62 -9.66
CA ALA A 72 1.50 -3.86 -10.11
C ALA A 72 1.46 -3.95 -11.65
N LEU A 73 1.07 -2.86 -12.31
CA LEU A 73 1.08 -2.76 -13.77
C LEU A 73 2.49 -2.94 -14.35
N ARG A 74 3.50 -2.28 -13.77
CA ARG A 74 4.89 -2.33 -14.24
C ARG A 74 5.58 -3.67 -14.04
N LEU A 75 5.18 -4.44 -13.02
CA LEU A 75 5.65 -5.81 -12.85
C LEU A 75 5.18 -6.73 -13.99
N ALA A 76 4.04 -6.43 -14.62
CA ALA A 76 3.54 -7.15 -15.79
C ALA A 76 4.07 -6.57 -17.11
N ASP A 77 4.10 -5.25 -17.24
CA ASP A 77 4.59 -4.52 -18.41
C ASP A 77 5.39 -3.27 -17.98
N PRO A 78 6.73 -3.26 -18.18
CA PRO A 78 7.60 -2.14 -17.80
C PRO A 78 7.21 -0.79 -18.41
N HIS A 79 6.45 -0.78 -19.50
CA HIS A 79 6.00 0.44 -20.20
C HIS A 79 4.58 0.86 -19.80
N ALA A 80 3.94 0.13 -18.88
CA ALA A 80 2.62 0.48 -18.39
C ALA A 80 2.62 1.86 -17.73
N LEU A 81 1.54 2.58 -17.98
CA LEU A 81 1.28 3.91 -17.44
C LEU A 81 0.03 3.84 -16.57
N LEU A 82 0.01 4.66 -15.52
CA LEU A 82 -1.18 4.83 -14.71
C LEU A 82 -2.25 5.52 -15.56
N SER A 83 -3.43 4.90 -15.64
CA SER A 83 -4.55 5.43 -16.44
C SER A 83 -5.41 6.44 -15.67
N ASP A 84 -5.29 6.47 -14.35
CA ASP A 84 -6.03 7.38 -13.49
C ASP A 84 -5.43 8.81 -13.56
N PRO A 85 -6.20 9.81 -14.03
CA PRO A 85 -5.71 11.18 -14.19
C PRO A 85 -5.80 12.01 -12.90
N THR A 86 -6.34 11.46 -11.80
CA THR A 86 -6.58 12.21 -10.56
C THR A 86 -5.26 12.63 -9.94
N ASP A 87 -5.05 13.92 -9.69
CA ASP A 87 -3.87 14.38 -8.98
C ASP A 87 -3.97 14.05 -7.48
N PRO A 88 -3.08 13.22 -6.91
CA PRO A 88 -3.07 12.97 -5.47
C PRO A 88 -2.78 14.24 -4.66
N GLN A 89 -2.08 15.21 -5.26
CA GLN A 89 -1.74 16.45 -4.60
C GLN A 89 -3.00 17.29 -4.37
N GLY A 90 -3.42 17.36 -3.10
CA GLY A 90 -4.58 18.14 -2.71
C GLY A 90 -5.93 17.45 -2.97
N TRP A 91 -5.94 16.19 -3.38
CA TRP A 91 -7.18 15.43 -3.46
C TRP A 91 -7.89 15.39 -2.09
N GLN A 92 -9.19 15.65 -2.13
CA GLN A 92 -10.09 15.53 -0.98
C GLN A 92 -11.32 14.73 -1.38
N PRO A 93 -11.80 13.83 -0.51
CA PRO A 93 -13.07 13.17 -0.75
C PRO A 93 -14.20 14.20 -0.67
N THR A 94 -15.04 14.24 -1.70
CA THR A 94 -16.23 15.11 -1.74
C THR A 94 -17.30 14.70 -0.72
N GLY A 95 -17.18 13.50 -0.14
CA GLY A 95 -18.05 12.98 0.90
C GLY A 95 -17.69 11.56 1.31
N ALA A 96 -18.52 10.94 2.15
CA ALA A 96 -18.24 9.62 2.73
C ALA A 96 -18.17 8.52 1.68
N GLN A 97 -18.96 8.63 0.60
CA GLN A 97 -18.91 7.67 -0.49
C GLN A 97 -17.57 7.72 -1.22
N ALA A 98 -17.12 8.91 -1.63
CA ALA A 98 -15.84 9.09 -2.30
C ALA A 98 -14.67 8.56 -1.46
N TRP A 99 -14.72 8.75 -0.14
CA TRP A 99 -13.71 8.17 0.76
C TRP A 99 -13.76 6.64 0.80
N ARG A 100 -14.96 6.04 0.91
CA ARG A 100 -15.12 4.58 0.86
C ARG A 100 -14.65 3.99 -0.46
N ASP A 101 -14.95 4.64 -1.58
CA ASP A 101 -14.52 4.21 -2.91
C ASP A 101 -12.99 4.23 -3.01
N GLU A 102 -12.34 5.26 -2.47
CA GLU A 102 -10.87 5.32 -2.43
C GLU A 102 -10.27 4.20 -1.57
N LEU A 103 -10.87 3.88 -0.41
CA LEU A 103 -10.41 2.75 0.43
C LEU A 103 -10.55 1.41 -0.29
N VAL A 104 -11.64 1.21 -1.04
CA VAL A 104 -11.83 0.01 -1.89
C VAL A 104 -10.77 -0.04 -2.99
N ASN A 105 -10.47 1.10 -3.62
CA ASN A 105 -9.46 1.17 -4.67
C ASN A 105 -8.05 0.94 -4.12
N LEU A 106 -7.73 1.42 -2.91
CA LEU A 106 -6.48 1.09 -2.22
C LEU A 106 -6.36 -0.42 -1.98
N ALA A 107 -7.41 -1.05 -1.46
CA ALA A 107 -7.40 -2.50 -1.23
C ALA A 107 -7.21 -3.29 -2.54
N ARG A 108 -7.84 -2.86 -3.63
CA ARG A 108 -7.66 -3.44 -4.97
C ARG A 108 -6.24 -3.26 -5.49
N ALA A 109 -5.64 -2.08 -5.33
CA ALA A 109 -4.25 -1.85 -5.74
C ALA A 109 -3.26 -2.73 -4.95
N GLY A 110 -3.51 -2.90 -3.64
CA GLY A 110 -2.74 -3.82 -2.80
C GLY A 110 -2.85 -5.27 -3.29
N GLN A 111 -4.06 -5.73 -3.62
CA GLN A 111 -4.28 -7.06 -4.19
C GLN A 111 -3.60 -7.21 -5.57
N ALA A 112 -3.70 -6.21 -6.43
CA ALA A 112 -3.07 -6.24 -7.75
C ALA A 112 -1.54 -6.38 -7.63
N LEU A 113 -0.91 -5.67 -6.69
CA LEU A 113 0.52 -5.83 -6.43
C LEU A 113 0.83 -7.24 -5.90
N TYR A 114 0.03 -7.74 -4.96
CA TYR A 114 0.19 -9.09 -4.41
C TYR A 114 0.12 -10.16 -5.51
N ASP A 115 -0.85 -10.06 -6.42
CA ASP A 115 -1.01 -10.98 -7.55
C ASP A 115 0.17 -10.86 -8.53
N ALA A 116 0.64 -9.65 -8.81
CA ALA A 116 1.79 -9.40 -9.68
C ALA A 116 3.10 -10.01 -9.14
N LEU A 117 3.23 -10.21 -7.83
CA LEU A 117 4.39 -10.90 -7.23
C LEU A 117 4.47 -12.39 -7.59
N TYR A 118 3.41 -13.01 -8.14
CA TYR A 118 3.45 -14.38 -8.64
C TYR A 118 4.02 -14.50 -10.06
N LEU A 119 4.23 -13.38 -10.76
CA LEU A 119 4.84 -13.38 -12.08
C LEU A 119 6.33 -13.78 -12.00
N PRO A 120 6.91 -14.27 -13.12
CA PRO A 120 8.35 -14.50 -13.20
C PRO A 120 9.10 -13.16 -13.26
N LEU A 121 9.38 -12.56 -12.10
CA LEU A 121 9.97 -11.24 -11.99
C LEU A 121 11.45 -11.21 -12.32
N THR A 122 11.85 -10.28 -13.18
CA THR A 122 13.26 -9.94 -13.39
C THR A 122 13.87 -9.32 -12.13
N PRO A 123 15.21 -9.31 -11.96
CA PRO A 123 15.83 -8.67 -10.80
C PRO A 123 15.50 -7.17 -10.66
N ALA A 124 15.23 -6.48 -11.77
CA ALA A 124 14.80 -5.08 -11.75
C ALA A 124 13.37 -4.94 -11.20
N ALA A 125 12.44 -5.77 -11.70
CA ALA A 125 11.06 -5.81 -11.23
C ALA A 125 10.98 -6.18 -9.74
N GLN A 126 11.85 -7.07 -9.25
CA GLN A 126 11.90 -7.39 -7.82
C GLN A 126 12.36 -6.22 -6.95
N ARG A 127 13.31 -5.41 -7.42
CA ARG A 127 13.71 -4.19 -6.70
C ARG A 127 12.59 -3.16 -6.66
N GLU A 128 11.86 -3.03 -7.77
CA GLU A 128 10.68 -2.15 -7.84
C GLU A 128 9.60 -2.61 -6.87
N ALA A 129 9.27 -3.90 -6.87
CA ALA A 129 8.34 -4.51 -5.93
C ALA A 129 8.77 -4.29 -4.47
N HIS A 130 10.04 -4.51 -4.15
CA HIS A 130 10.57 -4.25 -2.80
C HIS A 130 10.42 -2.77 -2.41
N GLY A 131 10.72 -1.85 -3.32
CA GLY A 131 10.52 -0.41 -3.09
C GLY A 131 9.06 -0.07 -2.78
N ALA A 132 8.12 -0.65 -3.51
CA ALA A 132 6.69 -0.45 -3.27
C ALA A 132 6.24 -1.00 -1.91
N VAL A 133 6.72 -2.18 -1.51
CA VAL A 133 6.42 -2.78 -0.19
C VAL A 133 6.97 -1.90 0.94
N LEU A 134 8.20 -1.40 0.82
CA LEU A 134 8.78 -0.47 1.82
C LEU A 134 8.00 0.86 1.89
N HIS A 135 7.58 1.38 0.74
CA HIS A 135 6.76 2.58 0.69
C HIS A 135 5.41 2.38 1.40
N ALA A 136 4.73 1.26 1.14
CA ALA A 136 3.49 0.90 1.82
C ALA A 136 3.67 0.73 3.33
N ALA A 137 4.75 0.06 3.75
CA ALA A 137 5.09 -0.09 5.17
C ALA A 137 5.28 1.26 5.87
N ARG A 138 5.99 2.18 5.22
CA ARG A 138 6.20 3.54 5.74
C ARG A 138 4.89 4.30 5.87
N GLU A 139 4.02 4.27 4.85
CA GLU A 139 2.73 4.96 4.94
C GLU A 139 1.82 4.32 6.00
N ALA A 140 1.85 2.99 6.17
CA ALA A 140 1.11 2.32 7.23
C ALA A 140 1.51 2.83 8.63
N ALA A 141 2.82 2.90 8.89
CA ALA A 141 3.36 3.43 10.15
C ALA A 141 2.99 4.90 10.38
N LEU A 142 3.02 5.74 9.33
CA LEU A 142 2.63 7.14 9.42
C LEU A 142 1.14 7.32 9.76
N LEU A 143 0.27 6.53 9.13
CA LEU A 143 -1.16 6.56 9.40
C LEU A 143 -1.48 6.10 10.84
N GLN A 144 -0.79 5.07 11.33
CA GLN A 144 -0.91 4.63 12.72
C GLN A 144 -0.41 5.69 13.71
N HIS A 145 0.74 6.29 13.43
CA HIS A 145 1.28 7.36 14.27
C HIS A 145 0.30 8.52 14.37
N TRP A 146 -0.33 8.91 13.25
CA TRP A 146 -1.34 9.97 13.24
C TRP A 146 -2.55 9.63 14.11
N ARG A 147 -3.02 8.37 14.09
CA ARG A 147 -4.09 7.92 14.99
C ARG A 147 -3.71 8.05 16.46
N GLY A 148 -2.46 7.75 16.82
CA GLY A 148 -1.95 7.88 18.19
C GLY A 148 -1.86 9.31 18.69
N LEU A 149 -1.81 10.30 17.79
CA LEU A 149 -1.77 11.73 18.12
C LEU A 149 -3.16 12.35 18.28
N ARG A 150 -4.25 11.62 18.04
CA ARG A 150 -5.61 12.14 18.22
C ARG A 150 -5.87 12.46 19.70
N PRO A 151 -6.33 13.68 20.04
CA PRO A 151 -6.91 13.94 21.36
C PRO A 151 -8.17 13.09 21.52
N HIS A 152 -8.30 12.43 22.67
CA HIS A 152 -9.48 11.65 23.06
C HIS A 152 -10.70 12.54 23.33
#